data_AF-A0A7X0LG09-F1
#
_entry.id   AF-A0A7X0LG09-F1
#
_cell.length_a   1.000
_cell.length_b   1.000
_cell.length_c   1.000
_cell.angle_alpha   90.00
_cell.angle_beta   90.00
_cell.angle_gamma   90.00
#
_symmetry.space_group_name_H-M   'P 1'
#
loop_
_entity.id
_entity.type
_entity.pdbx_description
1 polymer ?
#
loop_
_entity_poly.entity_id
_entity_poly.type
_entity_poly.pdbx_seq_one_letter_code
_entity_poly.pdbx_strand_id
1 'polypeptide(L)'
;MMNPNGIEGLDAKFIGRVSPTAPRIQAGGHPCQGIYWTQSGKRPKVAIIATHYNVDFTEHYIAPYFARQGFGFLGWNTRYRGIEDQFLLEHAVLDIGVGMKWLKEEAGVEQIVILGNSGGGSLMGAYQAEAIAPTLTDRLPSAGQDELAELVKGDLYISFNAHQGRPEVLTDWMDASVIDENDPVATDPELDPFNPDNGPPYSDEFIAKYRAAQRARNQRITDWAKAELKRLNDAGIPDRIFPMFRCWGDIRCVDPTIDPSDRKPNWCYRGDPAIANRTPSIGRANTIKTWLNMWSLETSPCQGQPHLAKHDTPALVVQGTADTGVFPSDARKIFDFLGSTDKKLELIPGAHYFEDSNEERQNAADLVGSWIREKL
;
A
#
# COMPACT_ATOMS: atom_id res chain seq x y z
N MET A 1 -27.87 -19.02 7.95
CA MET A 1 -27.46 -17.89 7.09
C MET A 1 -26.07 -18.19 6.56
N MET A 2 -25.79 -17.89 5.29
CA MET A 2 -24.45 -18.07 4.71
C MET A 2 -23.48 -17.08 5.39
N ASN A 3 -22.27 -17.52 5.74
CA ASN A 3 -21.24 -16.61 6.24
C ASN A 3 -20.72 -15.75 5.08
N PRO A 4 -20.91 -14.42 5.07
CA PRO A 4 -20.47 -13.59 3.96
C PRO A 4 -18.94 -13.55 3.81
N ASN A 5 -18.19 -13.90 4.86
CA ASN A 5 -16.73 -14.04 4.80
C ASN A 5 -16.28 -15.48 4.45
N GLY A 6 -17.20 -16.44 4.37
CA GLY A 6 -16.89 -17.85 4.11
C GLY A 6 -16.76 -18.18 2.63
N ILE A 7 -16.30 -19.40 2.34
CA ILE A 7 -16.09 -19.92 0.97
C ILE A 7 -17.36 -20.56 0.38
N GLU A 8 -18.46 -20.64 1.13
CA GLU A 8 -19.65 -21.34 0.68
C GLU A 8 -20.22 -20.73 -0.60
N GLY A 9 -20.36 -21.57 -1.64
CA GLY A 9 -20.82 -21.15 -2.97
C GLY A 9 -19.74 -20.51 -3.85
N LEU A 10 -18.47 -20.55 -3.44
CA LEU A 10 -17.34 -19.95 -4.15
C LEU A 10 -16.28 -21.00 -4.52
N ASP A 11 -15.61 -20.79 -5.65
CA ASP A 11 -14.37 -21.49 -5.99
C ASP A 11 -13.18 -20.59 -5.62
N ALA A 12 -12.19 -21.15 -4.93
CA ALA A 12 -10.94 -20.47 -4.55
C ALA A 12 -9.75 -21.26 -5.12
N LYS A 13 -9.19 -20.79 -6.23
CA LYS A 13 -8.11 -21.46 -6.95
C LYS A 13 -6.75 -20.86 -6.57
N PHE A 14 -5.90 -21.65 -5.92
CA PHE A 14 -4.50 -21.27 -5.71
C PHE A 14 -3.71 -21.25 -7.03
N ILE A 15 -2.85 -20.24 -7.18
CA ILE A 15 -2.01 -20.01 -8.34
C ILE A 15 -0.59 -19.73 -7.84
N GLY A 16 0.40 -20.38 -8.46
CA GLY A 16 1.82 -20.08 -8.28
C GLY A 16 2.50 -19.94 -9.63
N ARG A 17 3.29 -18.89 -9.81
CA ARG A 17 4.01 -18.58 -11.05
C ARG A 17 5.42 -18.09 -10.76
N VAL A 18 6.33 -18.36 -11.68
CA VAL A 18 7.64 -17.68 -11.70
C VAL A 18 7.44 -16.22 -12.06
N SER A 19 8.41 -15.40 -11.68
CA SER A 19 8.50 -14.03 -12.17
C SER A 19 9.51 -13.97 -13.32
N PRO A 20 9.34 -13.06 -14.29
CA PRO A 20 10.35 -12.70 -15.28
C PRO A 20 11.76 -12.49 -14.68
N THR A 21 11.84 -12.02 -13.43
CA THR A 21 13.12 -11.76 -12.74
C THR A 21 13.30 -12.56 -11.45
N ALA A 22 12.52 -13.62 -11.22
CA ALA A 22 12.77 -14.57 -10.14
C ALA A 22 12.29 -15.98 -10.49
N PRO A 23 13.16 -17.00 -10.39
CA PRO A 23 12.76 -18.38 -10.58
C PRO A 23 11.99 -18.90 -9.38
N ARG A 24 11.39 -20.09 -9.53
CA ARG A 24 10.92 -20.89 -8.40
C ARG A 24 12.13 -21.27 -7.54
N ILE A 25 12.05 -21.06 -6.23
CA ILE A 25 13.15 -21.44 -5.33
C ILE A 25 13.27 -22.96 -5.22
N GLN A 26 14.47 -23.47 -4.92
CA GLN A 26 14.73 -24.92 -4.84
C GLN A 26 13.89 -25.63 -3.74
N ALA A 27 13.50 -24.90 -2.68
CA ALA A 27 12.59 -25.40 -1.66
C ALA A 27 11.12 -25.50 -2.13
N GLY A 28 10.79 -25.06 -3.35
CA GLY A 28 9.50 -25.27 -4.00
C GLY A 28 8.56 -24.06 -4.06
N GLY A 29 8.91 -22.92 -3.44
CA GLY A 29 8.11 -21.69 -3.46
C GLY A 29 8.17 -20.97 -4.82
N HIS A 30 7.01 -20.55 -5.31
CA HIS A 30 6.93 -19.61 -6.44
C HIS A 30 7.01 -18.16 -5.90
N PRO A 31 7.71 -17.25 -6.58
CA PRO A 31 7.79 -15.85 -6.16
C PRO A 31 6.43 -15.14 -6.27
N CYS A 32 5.60 -15.49 -7.25
CA CYS A 32 4.29 -14.88 -7.43
C CYS A 32 3.21 -15.91 -7.07
N GLN A 33 2.33 -15.55 -6.16
CA GLN A 33 1.32 -16.45 -5.62
C GLN A 33 -0.01 -15.74 -5.40
N GLY A 34 -1.12 -16.43 -5.62
CA GLY A 34 -2.45 -15.85 -5.45
C GLY A 34 -3.54 -16.88 -5.21
N ILE A 35 -4.71 -16.38 -4.80
CA ILE A 35 -5.96 -17.14 -4.87
C ILE A 35 -6.93 -16.36 -5.76
N TYR A 36 -7.45 -17.04 -6.76
CA TYR A 36 -8.53 -16.52 -7.61
C TYR A 36 -9.88 -17.01 -7.10
N TRP A 37 -10.69 -16.07 -6.68
CA TRP A 37 -12.04 -16.26 -6.14
C TRP A 37 -13.07 -16.01 -7.23
N THR A 38 -14.04 -16.91 -7.35
CA THR A 38 -15.20 -16.78 -8.24
C THR A 38 -16.43 -17.39 -7.60
N GLN A 39 -17.62 -17.02 -8.07
CA GLN A 39 -18.81 -17.82 -7.80
C GLN A 39 -18.62 -19.24 -8.37
N SER A 40 -19.03 -20.26 -7.61
CA SER A 40 -18.74 -21.65 -7.97
C SER A 40 -19.26 -22.03 -9.36
N GLY A 41 -18.37 -22.64 -10.16
CA GLY A 41 -18.64 -23.05 -11.54
C GLY A 41 -18.79 -21.90 -12.54
N LYS A 42 -18.55 -20.65 -12.15
CA LYS A 42 -18.63 -19.48 -13.04
C LYS A 42 -17.26 -19.08 -13.56
N ARG A 43 -17.26 -18.43 -14.72
CA ARG A 43 -16.06 -17.83 -15.35
C ARG A 43 -16.37 -16.37 -15.65
N PRO A 44 -16.11 -15.46 -14.70
CA PRO A 44 -16.48 -14.07 -14.85
C PRO A 44 -15.63 -13.39 -15.93
N LYS A 45 -16.24 -12.46 -16.67
CA LYS A 45 -15.56 -11.66 -17.71
C LYS A 45 -14.90 -10.40 -17.15
N VAL A 46 -15.24 -10.03 -15.93
CA VAL A 46 -14.66 -8.92 -15.19
C VAL A 46 -14.00 -9.48 -13.94
N ALA A 47 -12.75 -9.10 -13.67
CA ALA A 47 -12.08 -9.47 -12.44
C ALA A 47 -11.32 -8.30 -11.80
N ILE A 48 -11.27 -8.31 -10.48
CA ILE A 48 -10.48 -7.38 -9.67
C ILE A 48 -9.17 -8.05 -9.27
N ILE A 49 -8.06 -7.32 -9.29
CA ILE A 49 -6.78 -7.75 -8.70
C ILE A 49 -6.37 -6.79 -7.58
N ALA A 50 -5.84 -7.33 -6.49
CA ALA A 50 -5.28 -6.56 -5.39
C ALA A 50 -3.95 -7.15 -4.91
N THR A 51 -2.98 -6.28 -4.62
CA THR A 51 -1.66 -6.64 -4.12
C THR A 51 -1.18 -5.63 -3.08
N HIS A 52 -0.36 -6.08 -2.14
CA HIS A 52 0.25 -5.25 -1.10
C HIS A 52 1.78 -5.37 -1.11
N TYR A 53 2.47 -4.40 -0.52
CA TYR A 53 3.94 -4.38 -0.44
C TYR A 53 4.52 -5.62 0.28
N ASN A 54 3.87 -6.08 1.35
CA ASN A 54 4.41 -7.13 2.24
C ASN A 54 3.36 -8.02 2.92
N VAL A 55 2.08 -7.64 2.95
CA VAL A 55 1.02 -8.42 3.61
C VAL A 55 0.50 -9.47 2.63
N ASP A 56 0.03 -10.61 3.15
CA ASP A 56 -0.62 -11.61 2.34
C ASP A 56 -2.00 -11.13 1.87
N PHE A 57 -2.14 -10.95 0.55
CA PHE A 57 -3.39 -10.54 -0.09
C PHE A 57 -4.09 -11.71 -0.80
N THR A 58 -3.58 -12.95 -0.73
CA THR A 58 -4.25 -14.10 -1.37
C THR A 58 -5.68 -14.32 -0.83
N GLU A 59 -5.84 -14.21 0.50
CA GLU A 59 -7.12 -14.34 1.20
C GLU A 59 -7.72 -12.96 1.54
N HIS A 60 -7.69 -12.04 0.58
CA HIS A 60 -8.20 -10.68 0.80
C HIS A 60 -9.64 -10.68 1.33
N TYR A 61 -9.90 -9.93 2.41
CA TYR A 61 -11.18 -9.94 3.15
C TYR A 61 -12.41 -9.61 2.31
N ILE A 62 -12.25 -8.80 1.26
CA ILE A 62 -13.33 -8.38 0.36
C ILE A 62 -13.59 -9.38 -0.79
N ALA A 63 -12.69 -10.33 -1.03
CA ALA A 63 -12.76 -11.22 -2.20
C ALA A 63 -14.07 -12.04 -2.25
N PRO A 64 -14.58 -12.62 -1.14
CA PRO A 64 -15.84 -13.36 -1.16
C PRO A 64 -17.05 -12.50 -1.54
N TYR A 65 -17.03 -11.20 -1.21
CA TYR A 65 -18.13 -10.29 -1.50
C TYR A 65 -18.21 -10.00 -3.01
N PHE A 66 -17.09 -9.65 -3.64
CA PHE A 66 -17.05 -9.45 -5.10
C PHE A 66 -17.33 -10.73 -5.87
N ALA A 67 -16.81 -11.87 -5.41
CA ALA A 67 -17.07 -13.17 -6.02
C ALA A 67 -18.57 -13.50 -6.05
N ARG A 68 -19.30 -13.23 -4.95
CA ARG A 68 -20.76 -13.41 -4.87
C ARG A 68 -21.54 -12.45 -5.75
N GLN A 69 -21.00 -11.27 -6.03
CA GLN A 69 -21.58 -10.33 -6.99
C GLN A 69 -21.29 -10.68 -8.46
N GLY A 70 -20.60 -11.81 -8.73
CA GLY A 70 -20.34 -12.29 -10.09
C GLY A 70 -19.05 -11.77 -10.72
N PHE A 71 -18.19 -11.10 -9.95
CA PHE A 71 -16.84 -10.73 -10.39
C PHE A 71 -15.82 -11.83 -10.07
N GLY A 72 -14.72 -11.87 -10.83
CA GLY A 72 -13.53 -12.56 -10.37
C GLY A 72 -12.77 -11.71 -9.36
N PHE A 73 -12.10 -12.29 -8.38
CA PHE A 73 -11.19 -11.56 -7.52
C PHE A 73 -9.88 -12.32 -7.37
N LEU A 74 -8.77 -11.73 -7.82
CA LEU A 74 -7.43 -12.25 -7.65
C LEU A 74 -6.73 -11.52 -6.52
N GLY A 75 -6.71 -12.17 -5.36
CA GLY A 75 -5.78 -11.80 -4.29
C GLY A 75 -4.38 -12.23 -4.69
N TRP A 76 -3.45 -11.29 -4.89
CA TRP A 76 -2.15 -11.56 -5.50
C TRP A 76 -1.00 -11.04 -4.65
N ASN A 77 0.02 -11.87 -4.47
CA ASN A 77 1.25 -11.54 -3.78
C ASN A 77 2.42 -11.53 -4.76
N THR A 78 3.27 -10.51 -4.59
CA THR A 78 4.61 -10.48 -5.18
C THR A 78 5.57 -11.36 -4.36
N ARG A 79 6.82 -11.44 -4.81
CA ARG A 79 7.89 -12.10 -4.04
C ARG A 79 8.11 -11.50 -2.66
N TYR A 80 7.61 -10.28 -2.42
CA TYR A 80 7.90 -9.49 -1.23
C TYR A 80 6.98 -9.76 -0.03
N ARG A 81 6.03 -10.69 -0.16
CA ARG A 81 5.19 -11.11 0.97
C ARG A 81 6.05 -11.58 2.15
N GLY A 82 5.94 -10.88 3.27
CA GLY A 82 6.68 -11.16 4.50
C GLY A 82 8.15 -10.71 4.51
N ILE A 83 8.66 -10.14 3.41
CA ILE A 83 10.07 -9.71 3.27
C ILE A 83 10.18 -8.24 2.82
N GLU A 84 9.44 -7.37 3.53
CA GLU A 84 9.39 -5.91 3.30
C GLU A 84 10.79 -5.27 3.23
N ASP A 85 11.74 -5.77 4.01
CA ASP A 85 13.12 -5.28 4.14
C ASP A 85 13.96 -5.40 2.86
N GLN A 86 13.45 -6.15 1.86
CA GLN A 86 14.09 -6.37 0.56
C GLN A 86 13.28 -5.82 -0.62
N PHE A 87 12.18 -5.10 -0.34
CA PHE A 87 11.28 -4.60 -1.38
C PHE A 87 12.01 -3.70 -2.39
N LEU A 88 11.72 -3.92 -3.69
CA LEU A 88 12.11 -3.08 -4.81
C LEU A 88 10.92 -2.94 -5.78
N LEU A 89 10.49 -1.71 -6.06
CA LEU A 89 9.28 -1.44 -6.86
C LEU A 89 9.37 -2.02 -8.26
N GLU A 90 10.51 -1.85 -8.92
CA GLU A 90 10.76 -2.29 -10.29
C GLU A 90 10.53 -3.79 -10.49
N HIS A 91 10.79 -4.62 -9.49
CA HIS A 91 10.49 -6.05 -9.56
C HIS A 91 9.06 -6.37 -9.13
N ALA A 92 8.52 -5.62 -8.17
CA ALA A 92 7.15 -5.80 -7.72
C ALA A 92 6.13 -5.55 -8.84
N VAL A 93 6.36 -4.54 -9.71
CA VAL A 93 5.46 -4.28 -10.85
C VAL A 93 5.49 -5.42 -11.87
N LEU A 94 6.64 -6.06 -12.11
CA LEU A 94 6.72 -7.25 -12.97
C LEU A 94 5.98 -8.44 -12.35
N ASP A 95 6.12 -8.64 -11.05
CA ASP A 95 5.41 -9.71 -10.31
C ASP A 95 3.88 -9.54 -10.37
N ILE A 96 3.39 -8.29 -10.30
CA ILE A 96 1.96 -7.98 -10.50
C ILE A 96 1.55 -8.27 -11.95
N GLY A 97 2.41 -7.93 -12.91
CA GLY A 97 2.19 -8.21 -14.34
C GLY A 97 1.93 -9.69 -14.64
N VAL A 98 2.56 -10.60 -13.90
CA VAL A 98 2.28 -12.05 -14.01
C VAL A 98 0.83 -12.38 -13.65
N GLY A 99 0.28 -11.78 -12.60
CA GLY A 99 -1.13 -11.96 -12.21
C GLY A 99 -2.09 -11.37 -13.24
N MET A 100 -1.75 -10.22 -13.81
CA MET A 100 -2.52 -9.55 -14.86
C MET A 100 -2.59 -10.38 -16.15
N LYS A 101 -1.45 -10.91 -16.62
CA LYS A 101 -1.38 -11.82 -17.77
C LYS A 101 -2.17 -13.10 -17.51
N TRP A 102 -2.04 -13.68 -16.32
CA TRP A 102 -2.82 -14.87 -15.92
C TRP A 102 -4.34 -14.64 -16.02
N LEU A 103 -4.82 -13.48 -15.57
CA LEU A 103 -6.25 -13.12 -15.68
C LEU A 103 -6.73 -13.07 -17.13
N LYS A 104 -5.99 -12.38 -18.02
CA LYS A 104 -6.37 -12.27 -19.44
C LYS A 104 -6.27 -13.63 -20.16
N GLU A 105 -5.15 -14.33 -20.02
CA GLU A 105 -4.80 -15.48 -20.87
C GLU A 105 -5.37 -16.81 -20.36
N GLU A 106 -5.35 -17.05 -19.05
CA GLU A 106 -5.74 -18.35 -18.47
C GLU A 106 -7.13 -18.32 -17.83
N ALA A 107 -7.48 -17.24 -17.13
CA ALA A 107 -8.81 -17.10 -16.53
C ALA A 107 -9.88 -16.66 -17.54
N GLY A 108 -9.47 -16.11 -18.69
CA GLY A 108 -10.36 -15.64 -19.76
C GLY A 108 -11.14 -14.38 -19.38
N VAL A 109 -10.56 -13.54 -18.52
CA VAL A 109 -11.10 -12.25 -18.11
C VAL A 109 -10.90 -11.24 -19.23
N GLU A 110 -11.95 -10.49 -19.55
CA GLU A 110 -11.95 -9.49 -20.62
C GLU A 110 -11.68 -8.09 -20.07
N GLN A 111 -12.15 -7.77 -18.86
CA GLN A 111 -11.97 -6.47 -18.19
C GLN A 111 -11.32 -6.66 -16.81
N ILE A 112 -10.25 -5.94 -16.53
CA ILE A 112 -9.52 -6.02 -15.25
C ILE A 112 -9.63 -4.70 -14.50
N VAL A 113 -10.06 -4.80 -13.24
CA VAL A 113 -10.09 -3.69 -12.28
C VAL A 113 -8.89 -3.80 -11.36
N ILE A 114 -8.08 -2.76 -11.31
CA ILE A 114 -6.96 -2.67 -10.36
C ILE A 114 -7.47 -2.06 -9.06
N LEU A 115 -7.34 -2.79 -7.96
CA LEU A 115 -7.72 -2.33 -6.62
C LEU A 115 -6.48 -2.20 -5.73
N GLY A 116 -6.19 -0.97 -5.32
CA GLY A 116 -5.18 -0.68 -4.30
C GLY A 116 -5.84 -0.45 -2.94
N ASN A 117 -5.62 -1.36 -1.99
CA ASN A 117 -6.09 -1.22 -0.61
C ASN A 117 -4.94 -0.95 0.36
N SER A 118 -5.08 0.01 1.27
CA SER A 118 -4.02 0.37 2.24
C SER A 118 -2.72 0.73 1.53
N GLY A 119 -1.60 0.09 1.89
CA GLY A 119 -0.35 0.18 1.14
C GLY A 119 -0.43 -0.32 -0.29
N GLY A 120 -1.37 -1.19 -0.62
CA GLY A 120 -1.65 -1.57 -2.00
C GLY A 120 -2.09 -0.39 -2.87
N GLY A 121 -2.61 0.69 -2.28
CA GLY A 121 -3.01 1.92 -2.99
C GLY A 121 -1.95 2.45 -3.93
N SER A 122 -0.81 2.82 -3.36
CA SER A 122 0.33 3.37 -4.10
C SER A 122 1.04 2.31 -4.95
N LEU A 123 1.09 1.05 -4.51
CA LEU A 123 1.71 -0.04 -5.28
C LEU A 123 0.96 -0.33 -6.57
N MET A 124 -0.35 -0.54 -6.46
CA MET A 124 -1.21 -0.82 -7.60
C MET A 124 -1.38 0.42 -8.48
N GLY A 125 -1.36 1.61 -7.89
CA GLY A 125 -1.26 2.88 -8.61
C GLY A 125 0.02 2.98 -9.44
N ALA A 126 1.18 2.60 -8.87
CA ALA A 126 2.45 2.54 -9.58
C ALA A 126 2.46 1.49 -10.69
N TYR A 127 1.90 0.30 -10.45
CA TYR A 127 1.76 -0.71 -11.51
C TYR A 127 1.00 -0.18 -12.72
N GLN A 128 -0.20 0.41 -12.50
CA GLN A 128 -1.00 0.99 -13.58
C GLN A 128 -0.27 2.12 -14.29
N ALA A 129 0.43 2.97 -13.55
CA ALA A 129 1.22 4.08 -14.08
C ALA A 129 2.36 3.59 -15.00
N GLU A 130 3.04 2.51 -14.61
CA GLU A 130 4.08 1.88 -15.43
C GLU A 130 3.51 1.17 -16.66
N ALA A 131 2.31 0.59 -16.57
CA ALA A 131 1.60 0.04 -17.74
C ALA A 131 1.12 1.13 -18.73
N ILE A 132 0.94 2.37 -18.28
CA ILE A 132 0.55 3.51 -19.13
C ILE A 132 1.79 4.16 -19.78
N ALA A 133 2.79 4.50 -18.96
CA ALA A 133 4.01 5.15 -19.39
C ALA A 133 5.18 4.70 -18.49
N PRO A 134 5.93 3.65 -18.92
CA PRO A 134 7.05 3.10 -18.17
C PRO A 134 8.12 4.14 -17.84
N THR A 135 8.59 4.14 -16.59
CA THR A 135 9.70 4.96 -16.08
C THR A 135 10.74 4.18 -15.27
N LEU A 136 10.51 2.89 -15.03
CA LEU A 136 11.42 2.04 -14.25
C LEU A 136 12.41 1.23 -15.09
N THR A 137 12.46 1.41 -16.42
CA THR A 137 13.27 0.61 -17.36
C THR A 137 14.74 0.51 -16.94
N ASP A 138 15.38 1.63 -16.60
CA ASP A 138 16.81 1.67 -16.25
C ASP A 138 17.15 1.02 -14.91
N ARG A 139 16.13 0.60 -14.13
CA ARG A 139 16.30 -0.10 -12.85
C ARG A 139 16.26 -1.62 -13.01
N LEU A 140 16.00 -2.12 -14.22
CA LEU A 140 15.80 -3.55 -14.49
C LEU A 140 16.93 -4.14 -15.35
N PRO A 141 17.24 -5.44 -15.16
CA PRO A 141 18.04 -6.19 -16.13
C PRO A 141 17.26 -6.33 -17.45
N SER A 142 17.94 -6.64 -18.56
CA SER A 142 17.34 -6.69 -19.90
C SER A 142 16.04 -7.50 -19.97
N ALA A 143 16.00 -8.69 -19.37
CA ALA A 143 14.78 -9.51 -19.34
C ALA A 143 13.59 -8.83 -18.64
N GLY A 144 13.85 -7.97 -17.64
CA GLY A 144 12.80 -7.19 -17.00
C GLY A 144 12.38 -5.96 -17.79
N GLN A 145 13.26 -5.41 -18.64
CA GLN A 145 12.96 -4.24 -19.46
C GLN A 145 11.91 -4.56 -20.52
N ASP A 146 12.07 -5.68 -21.23
CA ASP A 146 11.10 -6.15 -22.21
C ASP A 146 9.74 -6.39 -21.55
N GLU A 147 9.75 -7.03 -20.39
CA GLU A 147 8.51 -7.34 -19.66
C GLU A 147 7.79 -6.09 -19.13
N LEU A 148 8.54 -5.05 -18.72
CA LEU A 148 7.97 -3.77 -18.29
C LEU A 148 7.24 -3.08 -19.44
N ALA A 149 7.77 -3.16 -20.66
CA ALA A 149 7.16 -2.57 -21.84
C ALA A 149 5.85 -3.28 -22.27
N GLU A 150 5.65 -4.52 -21.83
CA GLU A 150 4.48 -5.35 -22.15
C GLU A 150 3.50 -5.49 -20.97
N LEU A 151 3.58 -4.62 -19.96
CA LEU A 151 2.64 -4.66 -18.84
C LEU A 151 1.20 -4.47 -19.33
N VAL A 152 0.32 -5.36 -18.88
CA VAL A 152 -1.11 -5.29 -19.16
C VAL A 152 -1.73 -4.17 -18.33
N LYS A 153 -2.17 -3.12 -19.01
CA LYS A 153 -2.94 -2.03 -18.40
C LYS A 153 -4.30 -2.53 -17.90
N GLY A 154 -4.69 -2.11 -16.70
CA GLY A 154 -6.04 -2.33 -16.17
C GLY A 154 -7.06 -1.39 -16.79
N ASP A 155 -8.31 -1.83 -16.86
CA ASP A 155 -9.42 -1.11 -17.50
C ASP A 155 -10.04 -0.07 -16.54
N LEU A 156 -10.05 -0.34 -15.23
CA LEU A 156 -10.52 0.56 -14.17
C LEU A 156 -9.52 0.60 -12.99
N TYR A 157 -9.47 1.71 -12.25
CA TYR A 157 -8.67 1.84 -11.02
C TYR A 157 -9.52 2.16 -9.80
N ILE A 158 -9.21 1.51 -8.68
CA ILE A 158 -9.86 1.74 -7.38
C ILE A 158 -8.81 1.95 -6.31
N SER A 159 -8.90 3.07 -5.61
CA SER A 159 -8.21 3.33 -4.34
C SER A 159 -9.18 3.05 -3.19
N PHE A 160 -8.80 2.21 -2.23
CA PHE A 160 -9.71 1.68 -1.20
C PHE A 160 -9.04 1.76 0.18
N ASN A 161 -9.42 2.72 1.03
CA ASN A 161 -8.75 2.99 2.33
C ASN A 161 -7.22 3.02 2.18
N ALA A 162 -6.72 3.81 1.23
CA ALA A 162 -5.34 3.78 0.78
C ALA A 162 -4.61 5.09 1.07
N HIS A 163 -3.31 4.99 1.32
CA HIS A 163 -2.45 6.15 1.50
C HIS A 163 -1.68 6.49 0.21
N GLN A 164 -1.19 7.73 0.15
CA GLN A 164 -0.63 8.32 -1.07
C GLN A 164 0.58 7.55 -1.61
N GLY A 165 1.53 7.21 -0.75
CA GLY A 165 2.79 6.55 -1.11
C GLY A 165 3.52 6.08 0.14
N ARG A 166 4.48 5.17 -0.05
CA ARG A 166 5.24 4.59 1.06
C ARG A 166 6.16 5.60 1.74
N PRO A 167 6.90 6.45 1.00
CA PRO A 167 7.70 7.52 1.62
C PRO A 167 6.86 8.52 2.42
N GLU A 168 5.72 8.93 1.86
CA GLU A 168 4.83 9.91 2.45
C GLU A 168 4.20 9.36 3.73
N VAL A 169 3.60 8.17 3.69
CA VAL A 169 2.94 7.58 4.86
C VAL A 169 3.93 7.24 5.98
N LEU A 170 5.11 6.71 5.65
CA LEU A 170 6.11 6.40 6.68
C LEU A 170 6.59 7.69 7.35
N THR A 171 6.76 8.77 6.57
CA THR A 171 7.15 10.06 7.13
C THR A 171 6.05 10.63 8.02
N ASP A 172 4.78 10.53 7.62
CA ASP A 172 3.67 10.98 8.46
C ASP A 172 3.53 10.16 9.75
N TRP A 173 3.94 8.88 9.72
CA TRP A 173 3.83 7.95 10.86
C TRP A 173 5.09 7.85 11.72
N MET A 174 6.27 8.28 11.27
CA MET A 174 7.48 8.20 12.08
C MET A 174 7.45 9.24 13.21
N ASP A 175 7.95 8.86 14.38
CA ASP A 175 8.04 9.78 15.50
C ASP A 175 9.12 10.82 15.26
N ALA A 176 8.76 12.11 15.25
CA ALA A 176 9.69 13.19 14.97
C ALA A 176 10.68 13.45 16.12
N SER A 177 10.36 12.98 17.33
CA SER A 177 11.17 13.22 18.54
C SER A 177 12.38 12.30 18.67
N VAL A 178 12.58 11.35 17.75
CA VAL A 178 13.78 10.50 17.72
C VAL A 178 14.98 11.32 17.27
N ILE A 179 15.99 11.43 18.15
CA ILE A 179 17.21 12.21 17.88
C ILE A 179 18.41 11.34 17.52
N ASP A 180 18.40 10.05 17.87
CA ASP A 180 19.41 9.05 17.47
C ASP A 180 18.72 7.81 16.90
N GLU A 181 19.04 7.47 15.65
CA GLU A 181 18.46 6.31 14.96
C GLU A 181 19.02 4.97 15.47
N ASN A 182 20.08 4.99 16.30
CA ASN A 182 20.66 3.80 16.92
C ASN A 182 20.23 3.60 18.39
N ASP A 183 19.58 4.60 18.98
CA ASP A 183 19.06 4.52 20.35
C ASP A 183 17.54 4.79 20.37
N PRO A 184 16.69 3.75 20.53
CA PRO A 184 15.24 3.93 20.56
C PRO A 184 14.73 4.74 21.77
N VAL A 185 15.57 5.00 22.79
CA VAL A 185 15.20 5.75 24.00
C VAL A 185 15.42 7.25 23.85
N ALA A 186 16.45 7.66 23.10
CA ALA A 186 16.81 9.05 22.92
C ALA A 186 15.66 9.87 22.30
N THR A 187 15.17 10.87 23.05
CA THR A 187 13.94 11.61 22.73
C THR A 187 14.13 13.11 22.92
N ASP A 188 13.70 13.91 21.96
CA ASP A 188 13.49 15.35 22.09
C ASP A 188 12.12 15.64 22.75
N PRO A 189 12.09 16.09 24.02
CA PRO A 189 10.84 16.33 24.72
C PRO A 189 10.00 17.47 24.14
N GLU A 190 10.57 18.39 23.35
CA GLU A 190 9.80 19.46 22.68
C GLU A 190 9.08 18.99 21.41
N LEU A 191 9.44 17.81 20.91
CA LEU A 191 8.83 17.19 19.73
C LEU A 191 8.02 15.95 20.09
N ASP A 192 8.18 15.37 21.29
CA ASP A 192 7.45 14.17 21.70
C ASP A 192 5.95 14.48 21.78
N PRO A 193 5.11 13.92 20.87
CA PRO A 193 3.68 14.20 20.86
C PRO A 193 2.94 13.51 22.02
N PHE A 194 3.61 12.62 22.77
CA PHE A 194 3.07 11.91 23.92
C PHE A 194 3.53 12.52 25.25
N ASN A 195 4.38 13.55 25.21
CA ASN A 195 4.73 14.33 26.39
C ASN A 195 3.49 15.10 26.86
N PRO A 196 3.08 15.03 28.14
CA PRO A 196 1.93 15.78 28.67
C PRO A 196 2.00 17.30 28.45
N ASP A 197 3.21 17.85 28.30
CA ASP A 197 3.41 19.28 27.99
C ASP A 197 3.07 19.61 26.51
N ASN A 198 3.11 18.60 25.63
CA ASN A 198 2.70 18.66 24.23
C ASN A 198 1.42 17.84 24.04
N GLY A 199 0.26 18.38 24.45
CA GLY A 199 -1.00 17.65 24.41
C GLY A 199 -1.97 18.11 23.32
N PRO A 200 -2.93 17.25 22.92
CA PRO A 200 -4.06 17.69 22.09
C PRO A 200 -5.01 18.64 22.87
N PRO A 201 -5.70 19.57 22.19
CA PRO A 201 -5.54 19.85 20.76
C PRO A 201 -4.17 20.51 20.50
N TYR A 202 -3.43 19.98 19.52
CA TYR A 202 -2.11 20.52 19.20
C TYR A 202 -2.26 21.88 18.53
N SER A 203 -1.42 22.84 18.89
CA SER A 203 -1.41 24.14 18.23
C SER A 203 -0.91 24.02 16.78
N ASP A 204 -1.35 24.93 15.91
CA ASP A 204 -0.86 25.00 14.52
C ASP A 204 0.67 25.12 14.45
N GLU A 205 1.28 25.82 15.41
CA GLU A 205 2.73 25.94 15.54
C GLU A 205 3.39 24.59 15.84
N PHE A 206 2.84 23.82 16.79
CA PHE A 206 3.35 22.49 17.10
C PHE A 206 3.19 21.55 15.90
N ILE A 207 2.03 21.55 15.24
CA ILE A 207 1.77 20.74 14.05
C ILE A 207 2.80 21.05 12.96
N ALA A 208 3.04 22.33 12.66
CA ALA A 208 4.01 22.74 11.66
C ALA A 208 5.45 22.31 12.03
N LYS A 209 5.88 22.54 13.29
CA LYS A 209 7.19 22.14 13.81
C LYS A 209 7.37 20.62 13.71
N TYR A 210 6.37 19.85 14.14
CA TYR A 210 6.40 18.40 14.17
C TYR A 210 6.48 17.79 12.76
N ARG A 211 5.63 18.24 11.83
CA ARG A 211 5.65 17.77 10.42
C ARG A 211 6.97 18.10 9.72
N ALA A 212 7.54 19.27 9.99
CA ALA A 212 8.87 19.62 9.48
C ALA A 212 9.96 18.69 10.04
N ALA A 213 9.90 18.37 11.34
CA ALA A 213 10.84 17.46 11.99
C ALA A 213 10.73 16.01 11.47
N GLN A 214 9.53 15.51 11.17
CA GLN A 214 9.34 14.20 10.52
C GLN A 214 10.06 14.14 9.17
N ARG A 215 9.86 15.16 8.33
CA ARG A 215 10.55 15.27 7.02
C ARG A 215 12.07 15.36 7.18
N ALA A 216 12.54 16.14 8.14
CA ALA A 216 13.97 16.23 8.44
C ALA A 216 14.55 14.89 8.90
N ARG A 217 13.81 14.10 9.68
CA ARG A 217 14.20 12.75 10.09
C ARG A 217 14.35 11.81 8.88
N ASN A 218 13.34 11.77 7.99
CA ASN A 218 13.42 11.00 6.74
C ASN A 218 14.66 11.39 5.90
N GLN A 219 14.94 12.69 5.77
CA GLN A 219 16.10 13.18 5.03
C GLN A 219 17.42 12.75 5.69
N ARG A 220 17.56 12.87 7.01
CA ARG A 220 18.78 12.43 7.72
C ARG A 220 19.10 10.95 7.50
N ILE A 221 18.08 10.09 7.60
CA ILE A 221 18.24 8.65 7.35
C ILE A 221 18.62 8.42 5.87
N THR A 222 18.00 9.15 4.95
CA THR A 222 18.29 9.06 3.50
C THR A 222 19.74 9.47 3.17
N ASP A 223 20.23 10.57 3.74
CA ASP A 223 21.60 11.05 3.51
C ASP A 223 22.63 10.06 4.05
N TRP A 224 22.38 9.53 5.26
CA TRP A 224 23.20 8.47 5.84
C TRP A 224 23.17 7.21 4.96
N ALA A 225 21.99 6.79 4.50
CA ALA A 225 21.82 5.61 3.67
C ALA A 225 22.63 5.71 2.36
N LYS A 226 22.61 6.86 1.70
CA LYS A 226 23.43 7.10 0.49
C LYS A 226 24.92 7.02 0.78
N ALA A 227 25.39 7.72 1.83
CA ALA A 227 26.79 7.75 2.21
C ALA A 227 27.29 6.35 2.60
N GLU A 228 26.48 5.61 3.35
CA GLU A 228 26.80 4.27 3.80
C GLU A 228 26.78 3.26 2.66
N LEU A 229 25.79 3.30 1.76
CA LEU A 229 25.76 2.41 0.60
C LEU A 229 27.02 2.59 -0.25
N LYS A 230 27.42 3.85 -0.48
CA LYS A 230 28.66 4.15 -1.19
C LYS A 230 29.88 3.55 -0.48
N ARG A 231 30.00 3.79 0.84
CA ARG A 231 31.12 3.25 1.65
C ARG A 231 31.20 1.72 1.60
N LEU A 232 30.06 1.04 1.66
CA LEU A 232 29.98 -0.41 1.55
C LEU A 232 30.38 -0.90 0.15
N ASN A 233 29.86 -0.28 -0.90
CA ASN A 233 30.15 -0.67 -2.28
C ASN A 233 31.62 -0.42 -2.65
N ASP A 234 32.23 0.67 -2.19
CA ASP A 234 33.67 0.93 -2.33
C ASP A 234 34.52 -0.18 -1.66
N ALA A 235 33.99 -0.85 -0.64
CA ALA A 235 34.61 -1.97 0.06
C ALA A 235 34.18 -3.36 -0.49
N GLY A 236 33.42 -3.42 -1.58
CA GLY A 236 32.92 -4.66 -2.17
C GLY A 236 31.73 -5.30 -1.44
N ILE A 237 31.12 -4.60 -0.48
CA ILE A 237 29.92 -5.05 0.23
C ILE A 237 28.68 -4.46 -0.46
N PRO A 238 27.71 -5.28 -0.90
CA PRO A 238 26.62 -4.77 -1.73
C PRO A 238 25.55 -3.99 -0.95
N ASP A 239 25.31 -4.33 0.32
CA ASP A 239 24.25 -3.76 1.17
C ASP A 239 24.42 -4.19 2.65
N ARG A 240 23.63 -3.62 3.56
CA ARG A 240 23.43 -4.11 4.94
C ARG A 240 22.02 -3.82 5.45
N ILE A 241 21.62 -4.55 6.49
CA ILE A 241 20.39 -4.29 7.24
C ILE A 241 20.58 -3.22 8.32
N PHE A 242 19.56 -2.40 8.57
CA PHE A 242 19.48 -1.48 9.71
C PHE A 242 18.03 -1.38 10.23
N PRO A 243 17.84 -1.12 11.53
CA PRO A 243 16.51 -0.91 12.10
C PRO A 243 16.05 0.54 11.96
N MET A 244 14.73 0.74 11.95
CA MET A 244 14.11 2.05 12.22
C MET A 244 13.22 1.89 13.44
N PHE A 245 13.39 2.79 14.41
CA PHE A 245 12.61 2.77 15.65
C PHE A 245 11.49 3.80 15.63
N ARG A 246 10.44 3.55 16.40
CA ARG A 246 9.33 4.48 16.67
C ARG A 246 8.59 4.97 15.43
N CYS A 247 7.54 4.22 15.13
CA CYS A 247 6.57 4.47 14.09
C CYS A 247 5.19 4.26 14.71
N TRP A 248 4.21 5.12 14.38
CA TRP A 248 2.97 5.49 15.09
C TRP A 248 3.01 6.86 15.79
N GLY A 249 3.87 7.77 15.34
CA GLY A 249 3.92 9.17 15.74
C GLY A 249 3.05 10.11 14.89
N ASP A 250 2.06 9.63 14.15
CA ASP A 250 1.14 10.52 13.44
C ASP A 250 0.16 11.17 14.42
N ILE A 251 0.30 12.48 14.62
CA ILE A 251 -0.53 13.24 15.57
C ILE A 251 -2.03 13.24 15.22
N ARG A 252 -2.41 12.88 13.98
CA ARG A 252 -3.82 12.66 13.59
C ARG A 252 -4.46 11.49 14.34
N CYS A 253 -3.67 10.50 14.75
CA CYS A 253 -4.14 9.37 15.56
C CYS A 253 -4.51 9.79 17.00
N VAL A 254 -3.89 10.87 17.49
CA VAL A 254 -4.06 11.36 18.87
C VAL A 254 -5.13 12.44 18.93
N ASP A 255 -5.01 13.45 18.05
CA ASP A 255 -5.89 14.62 18.02
C ASP A 255 -6.99 14.48 16.94
N PRO A 256 -8.26 14.30 17.33
CA PRO A 256 -9.36 14.15 16.39
C PRO A 256 -9.72 15.45 15.66
N THR A 257 -9.22 16.60 16.13
CA THR A 257 -9.48 17.90 15.48
C THR A 257 -8.64 18.08 14.21
N ILE A 258 -7.52 17.35 14.08
CA ILE A 258 -6.71 17.31 12.86
C ILE A 258 -7.34 16.34 11.86
N ASP A 259 -7.82 16.83 10.72
CA ASP A 259 -8.57 16.05 9.72
C ASP A 259 -9.79 15.31 10.31
N PRO A 260 -10.85 16.03 10.74
CA PRO A 260 -11.99 15.44 11.44
C PRO A 260 -12.70 14.31 10.68
N SER A 261 -13.02 13.22 11.38
CA SER A 261 -13.71 12.04 10.84
C SER A 261 -14.41 11.24 11.96
N ASP A 262 -15.05 10.11 11.62
CA ASP A 262 -15.72 9.21 12.58
C ASP A 262 -14.74 8.30 13.34
N ARG A 263 -13.43 8.52 13.20
CA ARG A 263 -12.41 7.68 13.81
C ARG A 263 -12.45 7.78 15.33
N LYS A 264 -12.07 6.69 15.99
CA LYS A 264 -11.83 6.68 17.43
C LYS A 264 -10.60 7.57 17.75
N PRO A 265 -10.72 8.59 18.61
CA PRO A 265 -9.58 9.38 19.07
C PRO A 265 -8.57 8.54 19.86
N ASN A 266 -7.30 8.95 19.87
CA ASN A 266 -6.20 8.25 20.52
C ASN A 266 -6.13 6.76 20.12
N TRP A 267 -6.21 6.50 18.81
CA TRP A 267 -6.21 5.15 18.26
C TRP A 267 -5.46 5.09 16.94
N CYS A 268 -4.64 4.06 16.77
CA CYS A 268 -4.07 3.64 15.50
C CYS A 268 -4.37 2.15 15.25
N TYR A 269 -3.90 1.57 14.15
CA TYR A 269 -4.13 0.15 13.83
C TYR A 269 -3.63 -0.83 14.90
N ARG A 270 -2.72 -0.38 15.78
CA ARG A 270 -2.16 -1.18 16.87
C ARG A 270 -2.65 -0.77 18.26
N GLY A 271 -3.73 0.00 18.33
CA GLY A 271 -4.32 0.46 19.59
C GLY A 271 -3.84 1.85 19.99
N ASP A 272 -3.49 2.02 21.27
CA ASP A 272 -3.00 3.29 21.80
C ASP A 272 -1.68 3.70 21.09
N PRO A 273 -1.63 4.86 20.41
CA PRO A 273 -0.44 5.30 19.68
C PRO A 273 0.81 5.45 20.55
N ALA A 274 0.71 5.88 21.81
CA ALA A 274 1.87 6.05 22.70
C ALA A 274 2.53 4.69 23.03
N ILE A 275 1.70 3.65 23.18
CA ILE A 275 2.17 2.27 23.39
C ILE A 275 2.70 1.70 22.08
N ALA A 276 1.90 1.75 21.01
CA ALA A 276 2.22 1.18 19.71
C ALA A 276 3.53 1.74 19.14
N ASN A 277 3.75 3.04 19.31
CA ASN A 277 4.95 3.73 18.85
C ASN A 277 6.24 3.19 19.46
N ARG A 278 6.20 2.60 20.65
CA ARG A 278 7.38 2.00 21.29
C ARG A 278 7.59 0.52 20.94
N THR A 279 6.84 -0.01 19.97
CA THR A 279 6.95 -1.41 19.50
C THR A 279 7.48 -1.49 18.07
N PRO A 280 8.12 -2.60 17.65
CA PRO A 280 8.53 -2.79 16.25
C PRO A 280 7.32 -2.76 15.30
N SER A 281 7.37 -1.89 14.29
CA SER A 281 6.23 -1.62 13.40
C SER A 281 6.60 -1.79 11.91
N ILE A 282 5.84 -1.16 11.02
CA ILE A 282 6.17 -0.96 9.61
C ILE A 282 7.54 -0.27 9.47
N GLY A 283 8.34 -0.69 8.50
CA GLY A 283 9.68 -0.14 8.28
C GLY A 283 10.69 -0.46 9.38
N ARG A 284 10.37 -1.35 10.35
CA ARG A 284 11.26 -1.70 11.48
C ARG A 284 12.62 -2.26 11.07
N ALA A 285 12.72 -2.87 9.90
CA ALA A 285 13.91 -3.50 9.37
C ALA A 285 14.02 -3.18 7.89
N ASN A 286 15.20 -2.70 7.47
CA ASN A 286 15.44 -2.26 6.10
C ASN A 286 16.83 -2.69 5.67
N THR A 287 16.97 -3.13 4.42
CA THR A 287 18.24 -2.91 3.73
C THR A 287 18.39 -1.44 3.34
N ILE A 288 19.62 -0.99 3.07
CA ILE A 288 19.84 0.39 2.62
C ILE A 288 19.17 0.61 1.25
N LYS A 289 19.25 -0.37 0.34
CA LYS A 289 18.58 -0.27 -0.96
C LYS A 289 17.06 -0.16 -0.81
N THR A 290 16.45 -0.93 0.09
CA THR A 290 15.01 -0.81 0.35
C THR A 290 14.63 0.54 0.94
N TRP A 291 15.43 1.12 1.84
CA TRP A 291 15.17 2.49 2.30
C TRP A 291 15.14 3.48 1.13
N LEU A 292 16.18 3.45 0.29
CA LEU A 292 16.28 4.36 -0.86
C LEU A 292 15.21 4.10 -1.93
N ASN A 293 14.73 2.85 -2.08
CA ASN A 293 13.73 2.47 -3.06
C ASN A 293 12.29 2.68 -2.57
N MET A 294 12.00 2.50 -1.28
CA MET A 294 10.62 2.46 -0.77
C MET A 294 10.28 3.59 0.22
N TRP A 295 11.24 4.11 1.00
CA TRP A 295 10.96 4.95 2.16
C TRP A 295 11.46 6.38 2.07
N SER A 296 12.53 6.60 1.31
CA SER A 296 13.11 7.93 1.10
C SER A 296 12.15 8.84 0.34
N LEU A 297 11.83 10.00 0.92
CA LEU A 297 11.07 11.06 0.25
C LEU A 297 11.82 11.64 -0.96
N GLU A 298 13.13 11.44 -1.05
CA GLU A 298 13.96 12.01 -2.10
C GLU A 298 14.16 11.06 -3.28
N THR A 299 14.39 9.77 -3.00
CA THR A 299 14.89 8.82 -4.00
C THR A 299 13.91 7.74 -4.38
N SER A 300 12.87 7.53 -3.57
CA SER A 300 11.97 6.39 -3.73
C SER A 300 11.07 6.58 -4.95
N PRO A 301 11.03 5.60 -5.88
CA PRO A 301 9.98 5.55 -6.89
C PRO A 301 8.60 5.15 -6.31
N CYS A 302 8.46 4.88 -5.00
CA CYS A 302 7.17 4.54 -4.36
C CYS A 302 6.36 5.77 -3.93
N GLN A 303 6.71 6.98 -4.40
CA GLN A 303 5.92 8.19 -4.20
C GLN A 303 4.62 8.11 -4.99
N GLY A 304 3.53 8.58 -4.39
CA GLY A 304 2.19 8.44 -4.95
C GLY A 304 1.93 9.32 -6.17
N GLN A 305 2.16 10.61 -5.97
CA GLN A 305 1.74 11.66 -6.92
C GLN A 305 2.25 11.43 -8.34
N PRO A 306 3.54 11.12 -8.58
CA PRO A 306 4.04 10.94 -9.94
C PRO A 306 3.37 9.79 -10.69
N HIS A 307 2.93 8.75 -9.98
CA HIS A 307 2.24 7.60 -10.55
C HIS A 307 0.77 7.89 -10.80
N LEU A 308 0.06 8.38 -9.78
CA LEU A 308 -1.37 8.69 -9.87
C LEU A 308 -1.67 9.72 -10.97
N ALA A 309 -0.75 10.67 -11.21
CA ALA A 309 -0.88 11.66 -12.28
C ALA A 309 -0.84 11.06 -13.69
N LYS A 310 -0.28 9.86 -13.88
CA LYS A 310 -0.27 9.18 -15.18
C LYS A 310 -1.59 8.49 -15.51
N HIS A 311 -2.48 8.27 -14.53
CA HIS A 311 -3.71 7.50 -14.72
C HIS A 311 -4.62 8.18 -15.73
N ASP A 312 -5.15 7.41 -16.67
CA ASP A 312 -6.01 7.86 -17.76
C ASP A 312 -7.27 6.99 -17.91
N THR A 313 -7.51 6.08 -16.97
CA THR A 313 -8.69 5.21 -16.89
C THR A 313 -9.68 5.70 -15.85
N PRO A 314 -10.98 5.32 -15.91
CA PRO A 314 -11.93 5.69 -14.87
C PRO A 314 -11.48 5.23 -13.49
N ALA A 315 -11.63 6.10 -12.49
CA ALA A 315 -11.12 5.87 -11.15
C ALA A 315 -12.17 6.10 -10.05
N LEU A 316 -12.14 5.24 -9.03
CA LEU A 316 -12.93 5.40 -7.81
C LEU A 316 -12.00 5.46 -6.59
N VAL A 317 -12.17 6.47 -5.75
CA VAL A 317 -11.54 6.55 -4.43
C VAL A 317 -12.61 6.31 -3.38
N VAL A 318 -12.42 5.30 -2.53
CA VAL A 318 -13.32 4.97 -1.42
C VAL A 318 -12.53 5.06 -0.12
N GLN A 319 -13.06 5.78 0.86
CA GLN A 319 -12.47 5.91 2.18
C GLN A 319 -13.51 5.70 3.29
N GLY A 320 -13.19 4.80 4.22
CA GLY A 320 -13.88 4.60 5.48
C GLY A 320 -13.64 5.78 6.42
N THR A 321 -14.72 6.37 6.94
CA THR A 321 -14.63 7.55 7.82
C THR A 321 -14.13 7.23 9.22
N ALA A 322 -14.18 5.95 9.64
CA ALA A 322 -13.71 5.50 10.95
C ALA A 322 -12.29 4.90 10.93
N ASP A 323 -11.61 4.95 9.79
CA ASP A 323 -10.22 4.53 9.64
C ASP A 323 -9.28 5.32 10.58
N THR A 324 -8.36 4.61 11.23
CA THR A 324 -7.46 5.13 12.28
C THR A 324 -6.00 5.20 11.83
N GLY A 325 -5.71 5.15 10.54
CA GLY A 325 -4.34 5.31 10.02
C GLY A 325 -4.26 5.85 8.59
N VAL A 326 -5.35 5.78 7.83
CA VAL A 326 -5.56 6.57 6.60
C VAL A 326 -6.75 7.48 6.83
N PHE A 327 -6.61 8.76 6.50
CA PHE A 327 -7.58 9.78 6.86
C PHE A 327 -8.27 10.39 5.63
N PRO A 328 -9.42 11.08 5.78
CA PRO A 328 -10.13 11.69 4.65
C PRO A 328 -9.26 12.63 3.79
N SER A 329 -8.30 13.34 4.38
CA SER A 329 -7.34 14.15 3.62
C SER A 329 -6.45 13.32 2.70
N ASP A 330 -6.07 12.10 3.06
CA ASP A 330 -5.25 11.23 2.21
C ASP A 330 -6.04 10.79 0.97
N ALA A 331 -7.30 10.43 1.16
CA ALA A 331 -8.22 10.10 0.06
C ALA A 331 -8.46 11.30 -0.89
N ARG A 332 -8.65 12.50 -0.34
CA ARG A 332 -8.76 13.74 -1.13
C ARG A 332 -7.50 14.01 -1.95
N LYS A 333 -6.32 13.88 -1.35
CA LYS A 333 -5.07 14.08 -2.08
C LYS A 333 -4.88 13.03 -3.19
N ILE A 334 -5.22 11.76 -2.94
CA ILE A 334 -5.19 10.72 -4.01
C ILE A 334 -6.15 11.11 -5.14
N PHE A 335 -7.38 11.53 -4.81
CA PHE A 335 -8.34 12.00 -5.79
C PHE A 335 -7.80 13.17 -6.61
N ASP A 336 -7.15 14.14 -5.98
CA ASP A 336 -6.58 15.31 -6.65
C ASP A 336 -5.38 14.92 -7.55
N PHE A 337 -4.57 13.95 -7.12
CA PHE A 337 -3.41 13.48 -7.88
C PHE A 337 -3.76 12.62 -9.08
N LEU A 338 -4.92 11.96 -9.10
CA LEU A 338 -5.34 11.12 -10.22
C LEU A 338 -5.46 11.93 -11.51
N GLY A 339 -4.73 11.52 -12.55
CA GLY A 339 -4.83 12.08 -13.90
C GLY A 339 -6.16 11.78 -14.60
N SER A 340 -6.92 10.81 -14.08
CA SER A 340 -8.21 10.39 -14.61
C SER A 340 -9.19 11.56 -14.70
N THR A 341 -9.85 11.69 -15.85
CA THR A 341 -10.92 12.68 -16.06
C THR A 341 -12.24 12.22 -15.48
N ASP A 342 -12.57 10.92 -15.66
CA ASP A 342 -13.70 10.27 -15.02
C ASP A 342 -13.27 9.69 -13.67
N LYS A 343 -13.44 10.47 -12.61
CA LYS A 343 -13.10 10.05 -11.26
C LYS A 343 -14.15 10.43 -10.22
N LYS A 344 -14.33 9.58 -9.22
CA LYS A 344 -15.26 9.79 -8.10
C LYS A 344 -14.56 9.54 -6.75
N LEU A 345 -14.93 10.32 -5.74
CA LEU A 345 -14.53 10.13 -4.34
C LEU A 345 -15.77 9.84 -3.51
N GLU A 346 -15.71 8.78 -2.71
CA GLU A 346 -16.76 8.35 -1.78
C GLU A 346 -16.18 8.20 -0.38
N LEU A 347 -16.74 8.94 0.57
CA LEU A 347 -16.46 8.78 2.00
C LEU A 347 -17.64 8.03 2.61
N ILE A 348 -17.40 6.84 3.13
CA ILE A 348 -18.46 5.95 3.65
C ILE A 348 -18.15 5.51 5.09
N PRO A 349 -19.16 5.12 5.89
CA PRO A 349 -18.91 4.54 7.20
C PRO A 349 -18.01 3.30 7.15
N GLY A 350 -17.18 3.14 8.18
CA GLY A 350 -16.38 1.96 8.45
C GLY A 350 -14.89 2.22 8.67
N ALA A 351 -14.24 1.28 9.32
CA ALA A 351 -12.82 1.27 9.64
C ALA A 351 -11.97 0.77 8.45
N HIS A 352 -10.69 0.51 8.71
CA HIS A 352 -9.68 0.32 7.67
C HIS A 352 -9.95 -0.86 6.72
N TYR A 353 -10.58 -1.93 7.21
CA TYR A 353 -11.01 -3.10 6.45
C TYR A 353 -12.53 -3.28 6.46
N PHE A 354 -13.27 -2.21 6.82
CA PHE A 354 -14.72 -2.25 7.05
C PHE A 354 -15.11 -3.39 8.01
N GLU A 355 -14.28 -3.61 9.02
CA GLU A 355 -14.36 -4.74 9.94
C GLU A 355 -15.33 -4.52 11.10
N ASP A 356 -15.90 -3.33 11.23
CA ASP A 356 -16.84 -2.99 12.30
C ASP A 356 -18.11 -3.85 12.20
N SER A 357 -18.53 -4.19 10.97
CA SER A 357 -19.58 -5.18 10.73
C SER A 357 -19.52 -5.82 9.34
N ASN A 358 -20.16 -6.98 9.18
CA ASN A 358 -20.36 -7.57 7.85
C ASN A 358 -21.21 -6.67 6.93
N GLU A 359 -22.11 -5.85 7.50
CA GLU A 359 -22.95 -4.93 6.74
C GLU A 359 -22.12 -3.81 6.12
N GLU A 360 -21.19 -3.22 6.86
CA GLU A 360 -20.29 -2.18 6.32
C GLU A 360 -19.39 -2.73 5.22
N ARG A 361 -18.84 -3.94 5.42
CA ARG A 361 -18.05 -4.61 4.37
C ARG A 361 -18.89 -4.92 3.13
N GLN A 362 -20.15 -5.33 3.30
CA GLN A 362 -21.10 -5.54 2.21
C GLN A 362 -21.41 -4.22 1.49
N ASN A 363 -21.68 -3.15 2.22
CA ASN A 363 -21.97 -1.82 1.66
C ASN A 363 -20.79 -1.29 0.82
N ALA A 364 -19.55 -1.45 1.31
CA ALA A 364 -18.37 -1.08 0.56
C ALA A 364 -18.20 -1.91 -0.72
N ALA A 365 -18.44 -3.22 -0.66
CA ALA A 365 -18.43 -4.09 -1.84
C ALA A 365 -19.55 -3.76 -2.84
N ASP A 366 -20.75 -3.41 -2.36
CA ASP A 366 -21.90 -3.06 -3.19
C ASP A 366 -21.71 -1.72 -3.90
N LEU A 367 -21.16 -0.73 -3.20
CA LEU A 367 -20.76 0.56 -3.79
C LEU A 367 -19.77 0.35 -4.94
N VAL A 368 -18.67 -0.37 -4.67
CA VAL A 368 -17.65 -0.65 -5.68
C VAL A 368 -18.22 -1.47 -6.83
N GLY A 369 -18.96 -2.54 -6.53
CA GLY A 369 -19.52 -3.42 -7.56
C GLY A 369 -20.56 -2.71 -8.44
N SER A 370 -21.37 -1.82 -7.87
CA SER A 370 -22.29 -0.97 -8.63
C SER A 370 -21.53 -0.04 -9.57
N TRP A 371 -20.47 0.60 -9.09
CA TRP A 371 -19.64 1.50 -9.90
C TRP A 371 -18.95 0.74 -11.05
N ILE A 372 -18.41 -0.46 -10.81
CA ILE A 372 -17.82 -1.29 -11.88
C ILE A 372 -18.85 -1.59 -12.98
N ARG A 373 -20.10 -1.94 -12.60
CA ARG A 373 -21.19 -2.21 -13.56
C ARG A 373 -21.68 -0.96 -14.31
N GLU A 374 -21.46 0.23 -13.76
CA GLU A 374 -21.79 1.48 -14.43
C GLU A 374 -20.75 1.84 -15.50
N LYS A 375 -19.48 1.51 -15.27
CA LYS A 375 -18.35 1.88 -16.13
C LYS A 375 -18.04 0.91 -17.27
N LEU A 376 -18.47 -0.36 -17.14
CA LEU A 376 -18.31 -1.42 -18.14
C LEU A 376 -19.65 -1.72 -18.79
#